data_AF-A0A8T5RYV1-F1
#
_entry.id   AF-A0A8T5RYV1-F1
#
_cell.length_a   1.000
_cell.length_b   1.000
_cell.length_c   1.000
_cell.angle_alpha   90.00
_cell.angle_beta   90.00
_cell.angle_gamma   90.00
#
_symmetry.space_group_name_H-M   'P 1'
#
loop_
_entity.id
_entity.type
_entity.pdbx_description
1 polymer ?
#
loop_
_entity_poly.entity_id
_entity_poly.type
_entity_poly.pdbx_seq_one_letter_code
_entity_poly.pdbx_strand_id
1 'polypeptide(L)'
;MPTLVNLVGSPILQVVSLLIEYGMMVFFIFVLMYPLNTVYRRTEIGFKEILLSSPATTGDIFLGEFVGKFPIYTVMLLITTPLIIGLINPIVNLNWIQYCIIYLCIFGMLIFAALIGSIISSLLEHKIAKSERARDLGKVLMFILSIAIIALIYSLQFLFSFLINNPQLRNWVSFYPSLWFSNIILYFIEPSLISSYFLNIWYSFALAIIVPSFTLYIAYKKADKFFTVEGGIEKISSIIKKENKFYVLVRKLTGHKWEGLIITQLKEFLRKKETIMNIIYVCGITGVLGVVFSFTMGTIELMGQSIIIVLIIIMGGMMYGLLFGSYIFVGSKDLIWTYKRSPRNVRALVYSYILTMLIFNIMMTIGLTIFFAVFFEFDIPTVVFFFTFYLIYNQLVIFQAIGIQCFSPSFEEKGRTMTTNNLVLMVLQMVPFQFIFILLLVIFEPPTSPELAKFYFLNPMLLLSAVIAIPLLFFGIKHLSKIE
;
A
#
# COMPACT_ATOMS: atom_id res chain seq x y z
N MET A 1 -5.85 -32.70 20.96
CA MET A 1 -6.51 -33.06 19.69
C MET A 1 -5.46 -33.72 18.79
N PRO A 2 -5.76 -34.78 18.03
CA PRO A 2 -4.80 -35.33 17.07
C PRO A 2 -4.43 -34.22 16.08
N THR A 3 -3.13 -33.98 15.91
CA THR A 3 -2.61 -33.01 14.94
C THR A 3 -2.84 -33.51 13.52
N LEU A 4 -3.07 -32.60 12.57
CA LEU A 4 -3.23 -32.92 11.14
C LEU A 4 -2.05 -33.74 10.59
N VAL A 5 -0.86 -33.55 11.14
CA VAL A 5 0.36 -34.29 10.80
C VAL A 5 0.22 -35.80 11.08
N ASN A 6 -0.45 -36.18 12.18
CA ASN A 6 -0.67 -37.59 12.52
C ASN A 6 -1.71 -38.28 11.62
N LEU A 7 -2.50 -37.50 10.86
CA LEU A 7 -3.58 -37.99 10.02
C LEU A 7 -3.22 -38.11 8.53
N VAL A 8 -2.25 -37.34 8.03
CA VAL A 8 -2.06 -37.19 6.56
C VAL A 8 -0.59 -37.35 6.07
N GLY A 9 0.41 -37.42 6.97
CA GLY A 9 1.79 -37.82 6.62
C GLY A 9 2.76 -36.69 6.21
N SER A 10 3.94 -37.08 5.70
CA SER A 10 5.12 -36.22 5.42
C SER A 10 5.01 -35.11 4.36
N PRO A 11 4.13 -35.15 3.33
CA PRO A 11 4.11 -34.08 2.33
C PRO A 11 3.52 -32.76 2.84
N ILE A 12 2.64 -32.78 3.85
CA ILE A 12 2.10 -31.56 4.47
C ILE A 12 3.21 -30.77 5.16
N LEU A 13 4.14 -31.46 5.81
CA LEU A 13 5.25 -30.86 6.54
C LEU A 13 6.17 -30.02 5.65
N GLN A 14 6.40 -30.45 4.40
CA GLN A 14 7.16 -29.68 3.42
C GLN A 14 6.43 -28.41 2.98
N VAL A 15 5.11 -28.48 2.79
CA VAL A 15 4.28 -27.31 2.45
C VAL A 15 4.25 -26.31 3.61
N VAL A 16 4.11 -26.80 4.84
CA VAL A 16 4.14 -25.96 6.06
C VAL A 16 5.49 -25.28 6.21
N SER A 17 6.58 -25.98 5.92
CA SER A 17 7.92 -25.41 5.94
C SER A 17 8.07 -24.23 4.97
N LEU A 18 7.57 -24.38 3.75
CA LEU A 18 7.58 -23.31 2.75
C LEU A 18 6.66 -22.15 3.12
N LEU A 19 5.52 -22.42 3.77
CA LEU A 19 4.60 -21.39 4.23
C LEU A 19 5.24 -20.54 5.34
N ILE A 20 5.96 -21.17 6.28
CA ILE A 20 6.71 -20.46 7.32
C ILE A 20 7.82 -19.60 6.69
N GLU A 21 8.58 -20.14 5.76
CA GLU A 21 9.64 -19.42 5.05
C GLU A 21 9.09 -18.20 4.29
N TYR A 22 8.03 -18.40 3.51
CA TYR A 22 7.33 -17.33 2.79
C TYR A 22 6.80 -16.26 3.74
N GLY A 23 6.09 -16.68 4.80
CA GLY A 23 5.51 -15.77 5.79
C GLY A 23 6.59 -14.91 6.47
N MET A 24 7.72 -15.51 6.83
CA MET A 24 8.84 -14.79 7.43
C MET A 24 9.51 -13.82 6.44
N MET A 25 9.64 -14.18 5.15
CA MET A 25 10.16 -13.27 4.12
C MET A 25 9.25 -12.06 3.93
N VAL A 26 7.93 -12.29 3.79
CA VAL A 26 6.96 -11.20 3.64
C VAL A 26 6.94 -10.31 4.88
N PHE A 27 6.96 -10.91 6.07
CA PHE A 27 7.00 -10.17 7.33
C PHE A 27 8.27 -9.32 7.46
N PHE A 28 9.44 -9.86 7.07
CA PHE A 28 10.70 -9.13 7.06
C PHE A 28 10.63 -7.88 6.17
N ILE A 29 10.11 -8.01 4.95
CA ILE A 29 9.92 -6.87 4.02
C ILE A 29 8.94 -5.84 4.60
N PHE A 30 7.85 -6.30 5.21
CA PHE A 30 6.87 -5.44 5.83
C PHE A 30 7.47 -4.62 6.99
N VAL A 31 8.27 -5.24 7.86
CA VAL A 31 8.96 -4.54 8.96
C VAL A 31 10.00 -3.56 8.43
N LEU A 32 10.75 -3.94 7.39
CA LEU A 32 11.74 -3.08 6.72
C LEU A 32 11.10 -1.79 6.18
N MET A 33 9.83 -1.87 5.75
CA MET A 33 9.07 -0.71 5.26
C MET A 33 8.69 0.31 6.32
N TYR A 34 8.56 -0.10 7.58
CA TYR A 34 8.07 0.79 8.62
C TYR A 34 8.99 2.01 8.83
N PRO A 35 10.32 1.86 9.04
CA PRO A 35 11.23 3.01 9.15
C PRO A 35 11.26 3.89 7.89
N LEU A 36 11.23 3.27 6.71
CA LEU A 36 11.24 3.96 5.42
C LEU A 36 10.08 4.96 5.29
N ASN A 37 8.89 4.58 5.73
CA ASN A 37 7.72 5.48 5.72
C ASN A 37 7.84 6.63 6.74
N THR A 38 8.66 6.48 7.79
CA THR A 38 8.81 7.50 8.85
C THR A 38 9.73 8.67 8.47
N VAL A 39 10.63 8.51 7.47
CA VAL A 39 11.54 9.58 6.97
C VAL A 39 10.77 10.87 6.67
N TYR A 40 9.59 10.74 6.09
CA TYR A 40 8.77 11.87 5.64
C TYR A 40 7.91 12.52 6.73
N ARG A 41 7.92 11.98 7.96
CA ARG A 41 7.18 12.56 9.08
C ARG A 41 8.02 13.55 9.91
N ARG A 42 9.35 13.55 9.75
CA ARG A 42 10.30 14.24 10.66
C ARG A 42 10.98 15.49 10.11
N THR A 43 10.36 16.22 9.19
CA THR A 43 10.83 17.56 8.81
C THR A 43 10.26 18.64 9.71
N GLU A 44 10.22 18.42 11.03
CA GLU A 44 9.91 19.49 11.98
C GLU A 44 11.23 20.16 12.38
N ILE A 45 11.37 21.42 11.96
CA ILE A 45 12.58 22.24 12.06
C ILE A 45 13.06 22.36 13.52
N GLY A 46 12.13 22.38 14.48
CA GLY A 46 12.45 22.55 15.91
C GLY A 46 13.21 21.39 16.57
N PHE A 47 13.06 20.15 16.10
CA PHE A 47 13.79 19.01 16.70
C PHE A 47 15.26 18.97 16.25
N LYS A 48 15.56 19.44 15.04
CA LYS A 48 16.92 19.47 14.49
C LYS A 48 17.78 20.54 15.16
N GLU A 49 17.20 21.66 15.57
CA GLU A 49 17.90 22.73 16.29
C GLU A 49 18.38 22.27 17.68
N ILE A 50 17.54 21.52 18.41
CA ILE A 50 17.90 20.95 19.71
C ILE A 50 19.03 19.92 19.56
N LEU A 51 18.95 19.07 18.52
CA LEU A 51 20.01 18.10 18.22
C LEU A 51 21.35 18.75 17.89
N LEU A 52 21.35 19.82 17.08
CA LEU A 52 22.55 20.59 16.74
C LEU A 52 23.22 21.24 17.95
N SER A 53 22.44 21.56 18.99
CA SER A 53 22.95 22.16 20.23
C SER A 53 23.50 21.15 21.24
N SER A 54 23.32 19.85 21.00
CA SER A 54 23.75 18.79 21.91
C SER A 54 25.15 18.24 21.57
N PRO A 55 25.96 17.78 22.54
CA PRO A 55 27.29 17.20 22.29
C PRO A 55 27.25 15.76 21.74
N ALA A 56 26.10 15.28 21.26
CA ALA A 56 25.92 13.90 20.81
C ALA A 56 26.49 13.69 19.40
N THR A 57 27.20 12.57 19.19
CA THR A 57 27.67 12.21 17.84
C THR A 57 26.51 11.70 16.98
N THR A 58 26.65 11.74 15.64
CA THR A 58 25.61 11.23 14.73
C THR A 58 25.31 9.74 14.96
N GLY A 59 26.32 8.96 15.38
CA GLY A 59 26.19 7.55 15.75
C GLY A 59 25.34 7.34 17.00
N ASP A 60 25.54 8.17 18.02
CA ASP A 60 24.73 8.14 19.26
C ASP A 60 23.28 8.52 19.00
N ILE A 61 23.07 9.53 18.14
CA ILE A 61 21.73 9.98 17.74
C ILE A 61 21.00 8.84 17.01
N PHE A 62 21.66 8.21 16.01
CA PHE A 62 21.07 7.11 15.27
C PHE A 62 20.73 5.91 16.17
N LEU A 63 21.65 5.51 17.05
CA LEU A 63 21.45 4.39 17.96
C LEU A 63 20.35 4.71 18.97
N GLY A 64 20.33 5.92 19.53
CA GLY A 64 19.29 6.39 20.44
C GLY A 64 17.90 6.38 19.80
N GLU A 65 17.78 6.84 18.55
CA GLU A 65 16.53 6.76 17.81
C GLU A 65 16.08 5.33 17.49
N PHE A 66 17.03 4.43 17.22
CA PHE A 66 16.75 3.03 16.95
C PHE A 66 16.28 2.28 18.21
N VAL A 67 17.03 2.41 19.31
CA VAL A 67 16.71 1.79 20.61
C VAL A 67 15.43 2.39 21.20
N GLY A 68 15.20 3.69 21.03
CA GLY A 68 13.97 4.35 21.47
C GLY A 68 12.69 3.78 20.85
N LYS A 69 12.78 3.07 19.71
CA LYS A 69 11.65 2.39 19.07
C LYS A 69 11.40 0.97 19.60
N PHE A 70 12.26 0.43 20.47
CA PHE A 70 12.13 -0.94 20.99
C PHE A 70 10.79 -1.22 21.69
N PRO A 71 10.22 -0.32 22.51
CA PRO A 71 8.91 -0.56 23.11
C PRO A 71 7.79 -0.75 22.08
N ILE A 72 7.89 -0.10 20.91
CA ILE A 72 6.91 -0.28 19.82
C ILE A 72 7.10 -1.66 19.19
N TYR A 73 8.36 -2.08 19.00
CA TYR A 73 8.68 -3.40 18.45
C TYR A 73 8.28 -4.54 19.39
N THR A 74 8.38 -4.37 20.70
CA THR A 74 7.90 -5.38 21.67
C THR A 74 6.38 -5.52 21.63
N VAL A 75 5.63 -4.41 21.52
CA VAL A 75 4.17 -4.46 21.31
C VAL A 75 3.81 -5.17 20.01
N MET A 76 4.51 -4.85 18.91
CA MET A 76 4.31 -5.53 17.63
C MET A 76 4.58 -7.03 17.72
N LEU A 77 5.64 -7.44 18.44
CA LEU A 77 5.96 -8.84 18.70
C LEU A 77 4.86 -9.56 19.50
N LEU A 78 4.31 -8.91 20.52
CA LEU A 78 3.22 -9.47 21.34
C LEU A 78 1.93 -9.65 20.56
N ILE A 79 1.70 -8.89 19.48
CA ILE A 79 0.53 -9.05 18.62
C ILE A 79 0.77 -10.11 17.54
N THR A 80 1.93 -10.04 16.88
CA THR A 80 2.22 -10.85 15.68
C THR A 80 2.59 -12.29 16.02
N THR A 81 3.33 -12.50 17.10
CA THR A 81 3.82 -13.84 17.46
C THR A 81 2.71 -14.80 17.87
N PRO A 82 1.71 -14.41 18.70
CA PRO A 82 0.56 -15.27 18.98
C PRO A 82 -0.24 -15.65 17.73
N LEU A 83 -0.32 -14.78 16.72
CA LEU A 83 -0.97 -15.10 15.45
C LEU A 83 -0.21 -16.19 14.70
N ILE A 84 1.12 -16.05 14.58
CA ILE A 84 1.98 -17.07 13.93
C ILE A 84 1.90 -18.40 14.69
N ILE A 85 2.01 -18.36 16.01
CA ILE A 85 1.86 -19.54 16.87
C ILE A 85 0.48 -20.17 16.70
N GLY A 86 -0.58 -19.37 16.68
CA GLY A 86 -1.95 -19.83 16.49
C GLY A 86 -2.18 -20.53 15.15
N LEU A 87 -1.41 -20.17 14.11
CA LEU A 87 -1.43 -20.85 12.81
C LEU A 87 -0.62 -22.15 12.82
N ILE A 88 0.47 -22.23 13.58
CA ILE A 88 1.35 -23.41 13.63
C ILE A 88 0.84 -24.48 14.61
N ASN A 89 0.31 -24.09 15.76
CA ASN A 89 -0.07 -25.00 16.86
C ASN A 89 -1.14 -26.05 16.48
N PRO A 90 -2.12 -25.77 15.59
CA PRO A 90 -3.04 -26.79 15.10
C PRO A 90 -2.35 -27.89 14.26
N ILE A 91 -1.22 -27.55 13.65
CA ILE A 91 -0.46 -28.40 12.72
C ILE A 91 0.55 -29.23 13.51
N VAL A 92 1.32 -28.59 14.39
CA VAL A 92 2.36 -29.22 15.21
C VAL A 92 2.08 -28.91 16.67
N ASN A 93 2.10 -29.93 17.52
CA ASN A 93 1.94 -29.74 18.95
C ASN A 93 3.21 -29.11 19.53
N LEU A 94 3.16 -27.81 19.84
CA LEU A 94 4.34 -27.04 20.24
C LEU A 94 4.61 -27.13 21.75
N ASN A 95 5.85 -27.43 22.12
CA ASN A 95 6.36 -27.40 23.48
C ASN A 95 6.69 -25.97 23.95
N TRP A 96 6.76 -25.77 25.28
CA TRP A 96 7.14 -24.47 25.88
C TRP A 96 8.46 -23.93 25.31
N ILE A 97 9.47 -24.78 25.15
CA ILE A 97 10.78 -24.40 24.62
C ILE A 97 10.64 -23.88 23.18
N GLN A 98 9.82 -24.53 22.35
CA GLN A 98 9.58 -24.11 20.96
C GLN A 98 8.87 -22.75 20.91
N TYR A 99 7.93 -22.47 21.82
CA TYR A 99 7.34 -21.14 21.92
C TYR A 99 8.41 -20.07 22.21
N CYS A 100 9.27 -20.28 23.21
CA CYS A 100 10.33 -19.33 23.54
C CYS A 100 11.26 -19.07 22.34
N ILE A 101 11.61 -20.11 21.59
CA ILE A 101 12.46 -19.99 20.39
C ILE A 101 11.77 -19.18 19.29
N ILE A 102 10.49 -19.46 19.02
CA ILE A 102 9.71 -18.71 18.02
C ILE A 102 9.67 -17.22 18.39
N TYR A 103 9.41 -16.89 19.66
CA TYR A 103 9.44 -15.51 20.15
C TYR A 103 10.81 -14.84 19.93
N LEU A 104 11.91 -15.51 20.28
CA LEU A 104 13.25 -14.98 20.10
C LEU A 104 13.62 -14.78 18.63
N CYS A 105 13.25 -15.73 17.76
CA CYS A 105 13.50 -15.65 16.32
C CYS A 105 12.73 -14.50 15.67
N ILE A 106 11.44 -14.34 15.99
CA ILE A 106 10.63 -13.23 15.47
C ILE A 106 11.16 -11.90 15.99
N PHE A 107 11.56 -11.83 17.27
CA PHE A 107 12.17 -10.63 17.82
C PHE A 107 13.46 -10.23 17.12
N GLY A 108 14.40 -11.19 16.96
CA GLY A 108 15.67 -10.96 16.29
C GLY A 108 15.48 -10.52 14.84
N MET A 109 14.55 -11.17 14.13
CA MET A 109 14.19 -10.78 12.78
C MET A 109 13.59 -9.37 12.72
N LEU A 110 12.70 -9.00 13.65
CA LEU A 110 12.07 -7.68 13.69
C LEU A 110 13.12 -6.59 13.92
N ILE A 111 14.01 -6.77 14.92
CA ILE A 111 15.13 -5.85 15.18
C ILE A 111 16.00 -5.72 13.93
N PHE A 112 16.35 -6.84 13.29
CA PHE A 112 17.25 -6.81 12.15
C PHE A 112 16.62 -6.13 10.92
N ALA A 113 15.36 -6.44 10.61
CA ALA A 113 14.61 -5.79 9.55
C ALA A 113 14.47 -4.28 9.80
N ALA A 114 14.15 -3.90 11.05
CA ALA A 114 14.03 -2.50 11.45
C ALA A 114 15.37 -1.75 11.37
N LEU A 115 16.49 -2.43 11.67
CA LEU A 115 17.84 -1.87 11.58
C LEU A 115 18.23 -1.61 10.12
N ILE A 116 18.01 -2.58 9.23
CA ILE A 116 18.24 -2.37 7.80
C ILE A 116 17.33 -1.24 7.28
N GLY A 117 16.05 -1.28 7.64
CA GLY A 117 15.08 -0.27 7.27
C GLY A 117 15.51 1.13 7.72
N SER A 118 16.03 1.29 8.94
CA SER A 118 16.49 2.58 9.46
C SER A 118 17.76 3.08 8.76
N ILE A 119 18.69 2.19 8.40
CA ILE A 119 19.89 2.53 7.62
C ILE A 119 19.52 2.99 6.20
N ILE A 120 18.61 2.28 5.52
CA ILE A 120 18.17 2.67 4.18
C ILE A 120 17.41 3.99 4.26
N SER A 121 16.55 4.14 5.26
CA SER A 121 15.80 5.35 5.58
C SER A 121 16.72 6.57 5.75
N SER A 122 17.78 6.46 6.57
CA SER A 122 18.72 7.56 6.79
C SER A 122 19.56 7.86 5.53
N LEU A 123 20.01 6.84 4.81
CA LEU A 123 20.69 7.01 3.51
C LEU A 123 19.83 7.77 2.49
N LEU A 124 18.53 7.45 2.44
CA LEU A 124 17.58 8.15 1.60
C LEU A 124 17.40 9.59 2.08
N GLU A 125 17.16 9.80 3.38
CA GLU A 125 17.01 11.15 3.95
C GLU A 125 18.23 12.02 3.64
N HIS A 126 19.44 11.49 3.79
CA HIS A 126 20.68 12.20 3.49
C HIS A 126 20.81 12.61 2.03
N LYS A 127 20.45 11.73 1.09
CA LYS A 127 20.44 12.06 -0.35
C LYS A 127 19.37 13.10 -0.68
N ILE A 128 18.21 13.00 -0.03
CA ILE A 128 17.05 13.88 -0.23
C ILE A 128 17.32 15.27 0.37
N ALA A 129 18.01 15.35 1.51
CA ALA A 129 18.31 16.60 2.22
C ALA A 129 19.31 17.49 1.47
N LYS A 130 20.18 16.92 0.63
CA LYS A 130 21.21 17.67 -0.13
C LYS A 130 20.65 18.56 -1.25
N SER A 131 19.38 18.43 -1.65
CA SER A 131 18.79 19.27 -2.71
C SER A 131 17.27 19.41 -2.55
N GLU A 132 16.70 20.61 -2.71
CA GLU A 132 15.23 20.80 -2.72
C GLU A 132 14.55 20.01 -3.86
N ARG A 133 15.20 19.91 -5.03
CA ARG A 133 14.70 19.04 -6.11
C ARG A 133 14.71 17.57 -5.69
N ALA A 134 15.74 17.15 -4.95
CA ALA A 134 15.80 15.80 -4.37
C ALA A 134 14.78 15.60 -3.24
N ARG A 135 14.37 16.65 -2.53
CA ARG A 135 13.29 16.60 -1.54
C ARG A 135 11.95 16.22 -2.17
N ASP A 136 11.63 16.88 -3.27
CA ASP A 136 10.43 16.59 -4.05
C ASP A 136 10.53 15.22 -4.75
N LEU A 137 11.70 14.86 -5.30
CA LEU A 137 11.95 13.55 -5.89
C LEU A 137 11.98 12.42 -4.87
N GLY A 138 12.31 12.69 -3.61
CA GLY A 138 12.31 11.66 -2.58
C GLY A 138 10.88 11.17 -2.28
N LYS A 139 9.87 12.07 -2.36
CA LYS A 139 8.47 11.66 -2.26
C LYS A 139 8.15 10.67 -3.38
N VAL A 140 8.59 11.00 -4.61
CA VAL A 140 8.45 10.15 -5.80
C VAL A 140 9.11 8.79 -5.60
N LEU A 141 10.35 8.79 -5.12
CA LEU A 141 11.15 7.58 -4.89
C LEU A 141 10.47 6.63 -3.90
N MET A 142 9.87 7.16 -2.83
CA MET A 142 9.18 6.35 -1.82
C MET A 142 7.93 5.66 -2.36
N PHE A 143 7.17 6.33 -3.21
CA PHE A 143 6.03 5.70 -3.88
C PHE A 143 6.48 4.60 -4.83
N ILE A 144 7.53 4.85 -5.63
CA ILE A 144 8.13 3.84 -6.52
C ILE A 144 8.65 2.65 -5.69
N LEU A 145 9.32 2.92 -4.57
CA LEU A 145 9.83 1.90 -3.66
C LEU A 145 8.69 1.07 -3.07
N SER A 146 7.58 1.71 -2.69
CA SER A 146 6.39 1.03 -2.18
C SER A 146 5.76 0.10 -3.23
N ILE A 147 5.65 0.56 -4.49
CA ILE A 147 5.16 -0.28 -5.60
C ILE A 147 6.12 -1.44 -5.86
N ALA A 148 7.43 -1.16 -5.91
CA ALA A 148 8.46 -2.17 -6.12
C ALA A 148 8.44 -3.25 -5.03
N ILE A 149 8.16 -2.86 -3.79
CA ILE A 149 8.07 -3.78 -2.66
C ILE A 149 6.81 -4.63 -2.72
N ILE A 150 5.67 -4.07 -3.08
CA ILE A 150 4.45 -4.86 -3.32
C ILE A 150 4.71 -5.86 -4.44
N ALA A 151 5.32 -5.42 -5.55
CA ALA A 151 5.73 -6.30 -6.64
C ALA A 151 6.69 -7.40 -6.18
N LEU A 152 7.62 -7.08 -5.25
CA LEU A 152 8.54 -8.05 -4.67
C LEU A 152 7.82 -9.07 -3.76
N ILE A 153 6.87 -8.64 -2.93
CA ILE A 153 6.08 -9.55 -2.08
C ILE A 153 5.32 -10.57 -2.94
N TYR A 154 4.73 -10.13 -4.04
CA TYR A 154 4.05 -11.03 -4.95
C TYR A 154 5.01 -11.85 -5.83
N SER A 155 6.16 -11.31 -6.23
CA SER A 155 7.16 -12.10 -6.95
C SER A 155 7.71 -13.24 -6.10
N LEU A 156 7.79 -13.05 -4.77
CA LEU A 156 8.11 -14.12 -3.84
C LEU A 156 7.09 -15.25 -3.88
N GLN A 157 5.79 -14.97 -4.02
CA GLN A 157 4.79 -16.03 -4.13
C GLN A 157 5.08 -16.96 -5.32
N PHE A 158 5.40 -16.39 -6.50
CA PHE A 158 5.78 -17.17 -7.67
C PHE A 158 7.10 -17.92 -7.49
N LEU A 159 8.07 -17.28 -6.83
CA LEU A 159 9.33 -17.91 -6.49
C LEU A 159 9.11 -19.14 -5.60
N PHE A 160 8.21 -19.09 -4.61
CA PHE A 160 7.91 -20.23 -3.76
C PHE A 160 7.18 -21.36 -4.50
N SER A 161 6.25 -21.04 -5.40
CA SER A 161 5.65 -22.04 -6.31
C SER A 161 6.73 -22.71 -7.17
N PHE A 162 7.72 -21.96 -7.63
CA PHE A 162 8.85 -22.48 -8.39
C PHE A 162 9.82 -23.32 -7.54
N LEU A 163 10.05 -22.94 -6.28
CA LEU A 163 10.90 -23.68 -5.32
C LEU A 163 10.34 -25.06 -4.96
N ILE A 164 9.01 -25.21 -4.90
CA ILE A 164 8.36 -26.53 -4.73
C ILE A 164 8.81 -27.50 -5.82
N ASN A 165 8.87 -27.02 -7.06
CA ASN A 165 9.23 -27.83 -8.22
C ASN A 165 10.75 -28.00 -8.39
N ASN A 166 11.56 -27.11 -7.78
CA ASN A 166 13.03 -27.10 -7.91
C ASN A 166 13.70 -26.95 -6.53
N PRO A 167 13.74 -28.03 -5.72
CA PRO A 167 14.25 -27.96 -4.35
C PRO A 167 15.73 -27.57 -4.26
N GLN A 168 16.51 -27.76 -5.32
CA GLN A 168 17.93 -27.37 -5.39
C GLN A 168 18.13 -25.85 -5.26
N LEU A 169 17.17 -25.05 -5.74
CA LEU A 169 17.26 -23.59 -5.69
C LEU A 169 17.01 -23.02 -4.29
N ARG A 170 16.42 -23.81 -3.40
CA ARG A 170 16.15 -23.43 -2.00
C ARG A 170 17.44 -23.06 -1.26
N ASN A 171 18.57 -23.70 -1.61
CA ASN A 171 19.89 -23.38 -1.08
C ASN A 171 20.35 -21.95 -1.42
N TRP A 172 20.04 -21.44 -2.61
CA TRP A 172 20.39 -20.06 -2.98
C TRP A 172 19.53 -19.04 -2.24
N VAL A 173 18.25 -19.34 -2.09
CA VAL A 173 17.32 -18.46 -1.37
C VAL A 173 17.68 -18.41 0.11
N SER A 174 18.25 -19.47 0.69
CA SER A 174 18.66 -19.55 2.11
C SER A 174 19.63 -18.45 2.60
N PHE A 175 20.28 -17.72 1.69
CA PHE A 175 21.07 -16.52 2.03
C PHE A 175 20.21 -15.29 2.36
N TYR A 176 18.92 -15.34 2.07
CA TYR A 176 17.99 -14.28 2.40
C TYR A 176 17.81 -14.17 3.93
N PRO A 177 17.93 -12.98 4.55
CA PRO A 177 18.11 -12.92 5.99
C PRO A 177 16.96 -13.42 6.86
N SER A 178 15.71 -13.31 6.39
CA SER A 178 14.58 -13.85 7.14
C SER A 178 14.63 -15.37 7.23
N LEU A 179 15.29 -16.04 6.28
CA LEU A 179 15.39 -17.50 6.25
C LEU A 179 16.34 -18.05 7.31
N TRP A 180 17.28 -17.26 7.80
CA TRP A 180 18.13 -17.67 8.92
C TRP A 180 17.28 -17.90 10.18
N PHE A 181 16.28 -17.04 10.40
CA PHE A 181 15.35 -17.17 11.51
C PHE A 181 14.30 -18.26 11.28
N SER A 182 13.77 -18.40 10.04
CA SER A 182 12.82 -19.48 9.74
C SER A 182 13.47 -20.86 9.85
N ASN A 183 14.74 -21.02 9.42
CA ASN A 183 15.46 -22.29 9.53
C ASN A 183 15.65 -22.71 11.00
N ILE A 184 15.92 -21.75 11.90
CA ILE A 184 15.98 -22.05 13.33
C ILE A 184 14.61 -22.56 13.81
N ILE A 185 13.51 -21.86 13.48
CA ILE A 185 12.16 -22.29 13.86
C ILE A 185 11.84 -23.69 13.32
N LEU A 186 12.10 -23.93 12.03
CA LEU A 186 11.81 -25.19 11.36
C LEU A 186 12.58 -26.36 11.96
N TYR A 187 13.84 -26.16 12.36
CA TYR A 187 14.64 -27.21 13.00
C TYR A 187 14.05 -27.66 14.32
N PHE A 188 13.60 -26.70 15.14
CA PHE A 188 13.01 -27.01 16.43
C PHE A 188 11.61 -27.60 16.32
N ILE A 189 10.90 -27.34 15.21
CA ILE A 189 9.63 -28.02 14.88
C ILE A 189 9.91 -29.46 14.47
N GLU A 190 10.71 -29.68 13.42
CA GLU A 190 11.13 -31.00 12.98
C GLU A 190 12.49 -30.96 12.25
N PRO A 191 13.55 -31.61 12.79
CA PRO A 191 14.88 -31.58 12.19
C PRO A 191 14.97 -32.17 10.78
N SER A 192 14.06 -33.08 10.42
CA SER A 192 14.02 -33.76 9.11
C SER A 192 13.84 -32.77 7.95
N LEU A 193 13.14 -31.65 8.19
CA LEU A 193 12.83 -30.60 7.21
C LEU A 193 14.06 -29.87 6.69
N ILE A 194 15.18 -29.94 7.42
CA ILE A 194 16.41 -29.19 7.13
C ILE A 194 17.55 -30.07 6.60
N SER A 195 17.37 -31.38 6.65
CA SER A 195 18.40 -32.36 6.27
C SER A 195 18.90 -32.22 4.81
N SER A 196 18.17 -31.50 3.95
CA SER A 196 18.54 -31.21 2.56
C SER A 196 19.27 -29.89 2.33
N TYR A 197 19.45 -29.05 3.37
CA TYR A 197 20.03 -27.71 3.21
C TYR A 197 21.55 -27.67 3.29
N PHE A 198 22.17 -26.86 2.42
CA PHE A 198 23.60 -26.57 2.46
C PHE A 198 23.99 -25.75 3.70
N LEU A 199 23.14 -24.78 4.12
CA LEU A 199 23.32 -24.05 5.38
C LEU A 199 22.83 -24.91 6.54
N ASN A 200 23.76 -25.57 7.23
CA ASN A 200 23.50 -26.24 8.50
C ASN A 200 22.96 -25.23 9.54
N ILE A 201 22.19 -25.71 10.52
CA ILE A 201 21.60 -24.87 11.58
C ILE A 201 22.62 -23.99 12.31
N TRP A 202 23.82 -24.50 12.53
CA TRP A 202 24.90 -23.74 13.15
C TRP A 202 25.28 -22.49 12.35
N TYR A 203 25.26 -22.58 11.01
CA TYR A 203 25.45 -21.42 10.15
C TYR A 203 24.26 -20.45 10.20
N SER A 204 23.03 -20.96 10.23
CA SER A 204 21.85 -20.08 10.38
C SER A 204 21.86 -19.34 11.72
N PHE A 205 22.22 -20.00 12.83
CA PHE A 205 22.42 -19.35 14.13
C PHE A 205 23.54 -18.32 14.10
N ALA A 206 24.69 -18.68 13.54
CA ALA A 206 25.83 -17.76 13.42
C ALA A 206 25.45 -16.52 12.60
N LEU A 207 24.80 -16.70 11.45
CA LEU A 207 24.36 -15.59 10.59
C LEU A 207 23.30 -14.71 11.28
N ALA A 208 22.32 -15.33 11.96
CA ALA A 208 21.25 -14.62 12.67
C ALA A 208 21.75 -13.74 13.83
N ILE A 209 22.95 -13.99 14.36
CA ILE A 209 23.54 -13.18 15.45
C ILE A 209 24.64 -12.26 14.90
N ILE A 210 25.60 -12.81 14.17
CA ILE A 210 26.80 -12.09 13.71
C ILE A 210 26.43 -10.99 12.73
N VAL A 211 25.54 -11.25 11.77
CA VAL A 211 25.20 -10.25 10.73
C VAL A 211 24.47 -9.04 11.34
N PRO A 212 23.40 -9.20 12.16
CA PRO A 212 22.78 -8.06 12.82
C PRO A 212 23.75 -7.26 13.69
N SER A 213 24.55 -7.92 14.54
CA SER A 213 25.53 -7.23 15.38
C SER A 213 26.58 -6.47 14.56
N PHE A 214 27.08 -7.07 13.48
CA PHE A 214 28.05 -6.43 12.59
C PHE A 214 27.45 -5.25 11.83
N THR A 215 26.20 -5.37 11.35
CA THR A 215 25.50 -4.26 10.69
C THR A 215 25.25 -3.09 11.65
N LEU A 216 24.92 -3.37 12.92
CA LEU A 216 24.76 -2.34 13.95
C LEU A 216 26.09 -1.63 14.21
N TYR A 217 27.19 -2.39 14.35
CA TYR A 217 28.52 -1.82 14.52
C TYR A 217 28.93 -0.92 13.34
N ILE A 218 28.69 -1.37 12.10
CA ILE A 218 28.96 -0.57 10.90
C ILE A 218 28.09 0.69 10.88
N ALA A 219 26.80 0.57 11.19
CA ALA A 219 25.86 1.68 11.18
C ALA A 219 26.28 2.76 12.18
N TYR A 220 26.66 2.35 13.40
CA TYR A 220 27.16 3.26 14.43
C TYR A 220 28.44 3.98 13.97
N LYS A 221 29.44 3.24 13.47
CA LYS A 221 30.74 3.83 13.08
C LYS A 221 30.69 4.68 11.81
N LYS A 222 29.74 4.42 10.90
CA LYS A 222 29.63 5.13 9.61
C LYS A 222 28.47 6.14 9.57
N ALA A 223 27.82 6.41 10.71
CA ALA A 223 26.66 7.31 10.79
C ALA A 223 26.91 8.68 10.13
N ASP A 224 28.11 9.24 10.29
CA ASP A 224 28.49 10.54 9.71
C ASP A 224 28.35 10.60 8.18
N LYS A 225 28.47 9.45 7.48
CA LYS A 225 28.38 9.42 6.02
C LYS A 225 26.96 9.42 5.48
N PHE A 226 25.98 9.08 6.32
CA PHE A 226 24.60 8.88 5.89
C PHE A 226 23.56 9.61 6.75
N PHE A 227 23.97 10.38 7.75
CA PHE A 227 23.09 11.18 8.58
C PHE A 227 23.50 12.66 8.46
N THR A 228 22.63 13.50 7.91
CA THR A 228 22.86 14.95 7.79
C THR A 228 21.86 15.73 8.63
N VAL A 229 22.38 16.58 9.50
CA VAL A 229 21.57 17.42 10.40
C VAL A 229 21.23 18.77 9.77
N GLU A 230 22.00 19.23 8.78
CA GLU A 230 21.79 20.51 8.11
C GLU A 230 20.68 20.46 7.05
N GLY A 231 19.68 21.34 7.17
CA GLY A 231 18.59 21.48 6.22
C GLY A 231 18.96 22.43 5.07
N GLY A 232 18.93 21.94 3.83
CA GLY A 232 19.11 22.78 2.65
C GLY A 232 17.93 23.74 2.46
N ILE A 233 18.22 25.05 2.41
CA ILE A 233 17.26 26.11 2.10
C ILE A 233 17.64 26.70 0.73
N GLU A 234 16.97 26.28 -0.32
CA GLU A 234 17.05 26.97 -1.62
C GLU A 234 15.65 27.19 -2.17
N LYS A 235 15.09 28.39 -1.99
CA LYS A 235 13.79 28.74 -2.57
C LYS A 235 13.87 28.75 -4.10
N ILE A 236 13.21 27.80 -4.75
CA ILE A 236 12.95 27.88 -6.19
C ILE A 236 11.62 28.61 -6.44
N SER A 237 11.69 29.76 -7.10
CA SER A 237 10.53 30.40 -7.71
C SER A 237 10.37 29.89 -9.15
N SER A 238 9.23 29.28 -9.45
CA SER A 238 8.89 28.89 -10.82
C SER A 238 7.93 29.90 -11.44
N ILE A 239 8.36 30.59 -12.50
CA ILE A 239 7.51 31.46 -13.32
C ILE A 239 7.06 30.67 -14.55
N ILE A 240 5.74 30.56 -14.78
CA ILE A 240 5.17 29.87 -15.96
C ILE A 240 4.71 30.93 -16.97
N LYS A 241 5.19 30.82 -18.23
CA LYS A 241 4.96 31.84 -19.28
C LYS A 241 3.80 31.54 -20.26
N LYS A 242 3.26 30.31 -20.35
CA LYS A 242 2.16 29.97 -21.29
C LYS A 242 1.21 28.90 -20.76
N GLU A 243 -0.06 29.00 -21.15
CA GLU A 243 -1.12 28.02 -20.85
C GLU A 243 -1.03 26.81 -21.81
N ASN A 244 -1.13 25.60 -21.28
CA ASN A 244 -0.89 24.36 -22.03
C ASN A 244 -2.13 23.96 -22.88
N LYS A 245 -1.93 23.32 -24.04
CA LYS A 245 -3.02 22.94 -24.99
C LYS A 245 -4.10 22.06 -24.35
N PHE A 246 -3.74 21.24 -23.36
CA PHE A 246 -4.66 20.40 -22.59
C PHE A 246 -5.77 21.21 -21.91
N TYR A 247 -5.43 22.35 -21.29
CA TYR A 247 -6.42 23.20 -20.61
C TYR A 247 -7.41 23.82 -21.59
N VAL A 248 -6.96 24.14 -22.81
CA VAL A 248 -7.82 24.65 -23.88
C VAL A 248 -8.81 23.57 -24.35
N LEU A 249 -8.42 22.30 -24.36
CA LEU A 249 -9.31 21.20 -24.71
C LEU A 249 -10.37 20.97 -23.62
N VAL A 250 -9.96 20.94 -22.34
CA VAL A 250 -10.89 20.86 -21.21
C VAL A 250 -11.87 22.04 -21.24
N ARG A 251 -11.39 23.24 -21.57
CA ARG A 251 -12.20 24.45 -21.72
C ARG A 251 -13.31 24.30 -22.76
N LYS A 252 -13.06 23.61 -23.87
CA LYS A 252 -14.06 23.34 -24.91
C LYS A 252 -15.07 22.26 -24.50
N LEU A 253 -14.64 21.27 -23.72
CA LEU A 253 -15.50 20.18 -23.26
C LEU A 253 -16.39 20.58 -22.08
N THR A 254 -15.92 21.50 -21.23
CA THR A 254 -16.66 21.98 -20.08
C THR A 254 -17.47 23.21 -20.45
N GLY A 255 -18.81 23.13 -20.38
CA GLY A 255 -19.69 24.24 -20.74
C GLY A 255 -19.38 25.53 -19.96
N HIS A 256 -19.71 26.69 -20.56
CA HIS A 256 -19.34 28.02 -20.09
C HIS A 256 -19.68 28.35 -18.62
N LYS A 257 -20.64 27.65 -18.01
CA LYS A 257 -21.09 27.93 -16.63
C LYS A 257 -20.04 27.57 -15.56
N TRP A 258 -19.23 26.54 -15.80
CA TRP A 258 -18.32 25.93 -14.81
C TRP A 258 -16.85 25.91 -15.24
N GLU A 259 -16.58 26.36 -16.47
CA GLU A 259 -15.30 26.34 -17.16
C GLU A 259 -14.14 26.90 -16.31
N GLY A 260 -14.28 28.14 -15.81
CA GLY A 260 -13.21 28.80 -15.05
C GLY A 260 -12.84 28.04 -13.76
N LEU A 261 -13.86 27.56 -13.05
CA LEU A 261 -13.71 26.81 -11.80
C LEU A 261 -13.01 25.47 -12.00
N ILE A 262 -13.45 24.70 -12.99
CA ILE A 262 -12.88 23.40 -13.31
C ILE A 262 -11.43 23.56 -13.72
N ILE A 263 -11.11 24.56 -14.57
CA ILE A 263 -9.72 24.81 -15.00
C ILE A 263 -8.84 25.23 -13.83
N THR A 264 -9.32 26.08 -12.91
CA THR A 264 -8.54 26.46 -11.73
C THR A 264 -8.25 25.27 -10.83
N GLN A 265 -9.26 24.44 -10.56
CA GLN A 265 -9.11 23.24 -9.73
C GLN A 265 -8.18 22.22 -10.39
N LEU A 266 -8.31 22.03 -11.71
CA LEU A 266 -7.48 21.10 -12.46
C LEU A 266 -6.01 21.57 -12.48
N LYS A 267 -5.76 22.87 -12.68
CA LYS A 267 -4.41 23.45 -12.61
C LYS A 267 -3.81 23.31 -11.22
N GLU A 268 -4.57 23.61 -10.19
CA GLU A 268 -4.12 23.49 -8.81
C GLU A 268 -3.80 22.03 -8.48
N PHE A 269 -4.65 21.11 -8.92
CA PHE A 269 -4.47 19.68 -8.76
C PHE A 269 -3.17 19.23 -9.44
N LEU A 270 -2.98 19.49 -10.74
CA LEU A 270 -1.78 19.06 -11.48
C LEU A 270 -0.48 19.76 -11.05
N ARG A 271 -0.56 20.96 -10.46
CA ARG A 271 0.64 21.70 -10.01
C ARG A 271 1.28 21.05 -8.79
N LYS A 272 0.49 20.39 -7.93
CA LYS A 272 1.01 19.70 -6.75
C LYS A 272 1.70 18.41 -7.21
N LYS A 273 3.02 18.30 -7.04
CA LYS A 273 3.76 17.07 -7.42
C LYS A 273 3.21 15.81 -6.75
N GLU A 274 2.64 15.97 -5.56
CA GLU A 274 2.03 14.88 -4.79
C GLU A 274 0.84 14.24 -5.49
N THR A 275 0.00 15.02 -6.19
CA THR A 275 -1.15 14.46 -6.91
C THR A 275 -0.71 13.68 -8.14
N ILE A 276 0.31 14.17 -8.85
CA ILE A 276 0.97 13.44 -9.96
C ILE A 276 1.52 12.11 -9.44
N MET A 277 2.08 12.11 -8.23
CA MET A 277 2.54 10.87 -7.63
C MET A 277 1.43 9.92 -7.24
N ASN A 278 0.32 10.42 -6.71
CA ASN A 278 -0.85 9.60 -6.43
C ASN A 278 -1.43 8.97 -7.71
N ILE A 279 -1.42 9.70 -8.84
CA ILE A 279 -1.75 9.17 -10.18
C ILE A 279 -0.82 8.00 -10.53
N ILE A 280 0.49 8.22 -10.51
CA ILE A 280 1.47 7.17 -10.86
C ILE A 280 1.33 5.96 -9.93
N TYR A 281 1.08 6.20 -8.64
CA TYR A 281 0.94 5.14 -7.65
C TYR A 281 -0.33 4.31 -7.85
N VAL A 282 -1.49 4.94 -8.11
CA VAL A 282 -2.72 4.20 -8.40
C VAL A 282 -2.56 3.40 -9.68
N CYS A 283 -2.04 3.98 -10.76
CA CYS A 283 -1.77 3.25 -12.00
C CYS A 283 -0.78 2.08 -11.78
N GLY A 284 0.31 2.33 -11.06
CA GLY A 284 1.35 1.33 -10.84
C GLY A 284 0.87 0.16 -9.98
N ILE A 285 0.19 0.43 -8.86
CA ILE A 285 -0.35 -0.63 -8.00
C ILE A 285 -1.44 -1.41 -8.72
N THR A 286 -2.36 -0.74 -9.41
CA THR A 286 -3.42 -1.45 -10.14
C THR A 286 -2.83 -2.32 -11.24
N GLY A 287 -1.86 -1.82 -11.99
CA GLY A 287 -1.10 -2.60 -12.98
C GLY A 287 -0.42 -3.82 -12.36
N VAL A 288 0.35 -3.64 -11.28
CA VAL A 288 1.04 -4.74 -10.58
C VAL A 288 0.04 -5.77 -10.05
N LEU A 289 -1.05 -5.34 -9.39
CA LEU A 289 -2.08 -6.25 -8.88
C LEU A 289 -2.73 -7.05 -10.01
N GLY A 290 -3.03 -6.41 -11.15
CA GLY A 290 -3.58 -7.11 -12.30
C GLY A 290 -2.64 -8.19 -12.82
N VAL A 291 -1.36 -7.85 -13.03
CA VAL A 291 -0.32 -8.81 -13.46
C VAL A 291 -0.25 -10.01 -12.50
N VAL A 292 -0.23 -9.74 -11.19
CA VAL A 292 -0.15 -10.77 -10.16
C VAL A 292 -1.38 -11.68 -10.16
N PHE A 293 -2.58 -11.11 -10.25
CA PHE A 293 -3.81 -11.92 -10.28
C PHE A 293 -3.87 -12.85 -11.49
N SER A 294 -3.36 -12.39 -12.63
CA SER A 294 -3.27 -13.21 -13.84
C SER A 294 -2.39 -14.44 -13.68
N PHE A 295 -1.25 -14.28 -13.01
CA PHE A 295 -0.33 -15.39 -12.82
C PHE A 295 -0.79 -16.34 -11.71
N THR A 296 -1.50 -15.85 -10.68
CA THR A 296 -1.93 -16.69 -9.54
C THR A 296 -3.17 -17.53 -9.83
N MET A 297 -4.16 -16.98 -10.54
CA MET A 297 -5.44 -17.65 -10.81
C MET A 297 -5.39 -18.56 -12.05
N GLY A 298 -4.29 -18.53 -12.82
CA GLY A 298 -4.11 -19.35 -14.02
C GLY A 298 -5.05 -18.95 -15.17
N THR A 299 -4.60 -19.20 -16.40
CA THR A 299 -5.39 -18.93 -17.63
C THR A 299 -6.37 -20.05 -18.00
N ILE A 300 -6.45 -21.11 -17.19
CA ILE A 300 -7.01 -22.40 -17.60
C ILE A 300 -8.53 -22.50 -17.34
N GLU A 301 -9.07 -21.72 -16.40
CA GLU A 301 -10.51 -21.68 -16.14
C GLU A 301 -11.13 -20.34 -16.59
N LEU A 302 -12.12 -20.41 -17.48
CA LEU A 302 -12.93 -19.27 -17.97
C LEU A 302 -13.50 -18.42 -16.82
N MET A 303 -13.80 -19.05 -15.68
CA MET A 303 -14.29 -18.37 -14.48
C MET A 303 -13.18 -17.56 -13.77
N GLY A 304 -11.94 -18.05 -13.77
CA GLY A 304 -10.79 -17.34 -13.20
C GLY A 304 -10.58 -15.97 -13.85
N GLN A 305 -10.63 -15.91 -15.19
CA GLN A 305 -10.50 -14.64 -15.93
C GLN A 305 -11.58 -13.62 -15.57
N SER A 306 -12.82 -14.07 -15.39
CA SER A 306 -13.93 -13.18 -15.01
C SER A 306 -13.73 -12.56 -13.63
N ILE A 307 -13.27 -13.36 -12.66
CA ILE A 307 -13.02 -12.93 -11.29
C ILE A 307 -11.84 -11.95 -11.25
N ILE A 308 -10.77 -12.21 -12.00
CA ILE A 308 -9.60 -11.31 -12.08
C ILE A 308 -10.02 -9.91 -12.54
N ILE A 309 -10.82 -9.82 -13.61
CA ILE A 309 -11.29 -8.54 -14.14
C ILE A 309 -12.11 -7.78 -13.08
N VAL A 310 -13.02 -8.48 -12.39
CA VAL A 310 -13.86 -7.89 -11.33
C VAL A 310 -13.01 -7.40 -10.15
N LEU A 311 -12.03 -8.19 -9.71
CA LEU A 311 -11.10 -7.83 -8.63
C LEU A 311 -10.26 -6.61 -8.98
N ILE A 312 -9.73 -6.54 -10.21
CA ILE A 312 -8.97 -5.37 -10.69
C ILE A 312 -9.86 -4.13 -10.68
N ILE A 313 -11.12 -4.24 -11.10
CA ILE A 313 -12.05 -3.12 -11.11
C ILE A 313 -12.26 -2.58 -9.69
N ILE A 314 -12.59 -3.47 -8.76
CA ILE A 314 -12.94 -3.09 -7.39
C ILE A 314 -11.72 -2.56 -6.63
N MET A 315 -10.61 -3.30 -6.64
CA MET A 315 -9.40 -2.88 -5.93
C MET A 315 -8.83 -1.61 -6.52
N GLY A 316 -8.83 -1.48 -7.85
CA GLY A 316 -8.34 -0.28 -8.50
C GLY A 316 -9.19 0.94 -8.20
N GLY A 317 -10.52 0.81 -8.22
CA GLY A 317 -11.39 1.93 -7.88
C GLY A 317 -11.41 2.29 -6.41
N MET A 318 -11.21 1.32 -5.52
CA MET A 318 -11.03 1.62 -4.10
C MET A 318 -9.73 2.42 -3.86
N MET A 319 -8.61 1.99 -4.45
CA MET A 319 -7.34 2.72 -4.34
C MET A 319 -7.43 4.12 -4.95
N TYR A 320 -8.12 4.25 -6.08
CA TYR A 320 -8.40 5.54 -6.70
C TYR A 320 -9.22 6.45 -5.76
N GLY A 321 -10.33 5.95 -5.22
CA GLY A 321 -11.15 6.73 -4.29
C GLY A 321 -10.40 7.17 -3.03
N LEU A 322 -9.56 6.30 -2.46
CA LEU A 322 -8.77 6.62 -1.26
C LEU A 322 -7.74 7.73 -1.49
N LEU A 323 -7.07 7.71 -2.63
CA LEU A 323 -5.95 8.62 -2.91
C LEU A 323 -6.37 9.91 -3.60
N PHE A 324 -7.49 9.92 -4.32
CA PHE A 324 -8.01 11.13 -4.95
C PHE A 324 -9.09 11.79 -4.11
N GLY A 325 -9.98 10.98 -3.55
CA GLY A 325 -11.08 11.44 -2.70
C GLY A 325 -10.60 12.15 -1.44
N SER A 326 -9.43 11.78 -0.92
CA SER A 326 -8.86 12.37 0.30
C SER A 326 -8.24 13.76 0.10
N TYR A 327 -7.92 14.16 -1.13
CA TYR A 327 -7.22 15.41 -1.43
C TYR A 327 -8.13 16.53 -1.97
N ILE A 328 -9.44 16.31 -2.01
CA ILE A 328 -10.40 17.23 -2.66
C ILE A 328 -10.52 18.55 -1.90
N PHE A 329 -10.66 18.50 -0.57
CA PHE A 329 -10.75 19.71 0.26
C PHE A 329 -9.43 20.17 0.90
N VAL A 330 -8.33 19.48 0.62
CA VAL A 330 -7.03 19.79 1.22
C VAL A 330 -6.51 21.14 0.72
N GLY A 331 -6.26 22.08 1.65
CA GLY A 331 -5.86 23.46 1.34
C GLY A 331 -6.99 24.36 0.82
N SER A 332 -8.24 23.89 0.83
CA SER A 332 -9.38 24.62 0.24
C SER A 332 -10.22 25.41 1.27
N LYS A 333 -9.74 25.59 2.51
CA LYS A 333 -10.50 26.24 3.59
C LYS A 333 -11.10 27.57 3.13
N ASP A 334 -10.27 28.45 2.61
CA ASP A 334 -10.69 29.79 2.17
C ASP A 334 -11.60 29.75 0.94
N LEU A 335 -11.42 28.74 0.06
CA LEU A 335 -12.31 28.51 -1.07
C LEU A 335 -13.72 28.11 -0.61
N ILE A 336 -13.84 27.22 0.37
CA ILE A 336 -15.16 26.84 0.93
C ILE A 336 -15.86 28.06 1.51
N TRP A 337 -15.16 28.89 2.31
CA TRP A 337 -15.73 30.11 2.89
C TRP A 337 -16.16 31.13 1.84
N THR A 338 -15.34 31.30 0.80
CA THR A 338 -15.64 32.21 -0.32
C THR A 338 -16.89 31.73 -1.08
N TYR A 339 -16.99 30.43 -1.37
CA TYR A 339 -18.14 29.88 -2.09
C TYR A 339 -19.42 29.81 -1.26
N LYS A 340 -19.31 29.68 0.07
CA LYS A 340 -20.45 29.78 0.99
C LYS A 340 -21.10 31.16 0.93
N ARG A 341 -20.31 32.23 0.73
CA ARG A 341 -20.80 33.61 0.54
C ARG A 341 -21.21 33.93 -0.90
N SER A 342 -20.92 33.04 -1.86
CA SER A 342 -21.26 33.25 -3.26
C SER A 342 -22.74 32.92 -3.54
N PRO A 343 -23.38 33.57 -4.53
CA PRO A 343 -24.77 33.29 -4.90
C PRO A 343 -24.99 31.87 -5.41
N ARG A 344 -23.92 31.15 -5.78
CA ARG A 344 -23.98 29.77 -6.30
C ARG A 344 -23.85 28.70 -5.19
N ASN A 345 -23.60 29.12 -3.93
CA ASN A 345 -23.48 28.28 -2.76
C ASN A 345 -22.37 27.20 -2.88
N VAL A 346 -22.16 26.41 -1.82
CA VAL A 346 -21.14 25.35 -1.76
C VAL A 346 -21.38 24.23 -2.78
N ARG A 347 -22.62 24.04 -3.22
CA ARG A 347 -22.98 23.05 -4.27
C ARG A 347 -22.17 23.23 -5.54
N ALA A 348 -21.91 24.49 -5.90
CA ALA A 348 -21.12 24.86 -7.06
C ALA A 348 -19.69 24.31 -7.01
N LEU A 349 -19.07 24.42 -5.83
CA LEU A 349 -17.71 23.95 -5.57
C LEU A 349 -17.65 22.41 -5.61
N VAL A 350 -18.62 21.74 -4.98
CA VAL A 350 -18.63 20.27 -4.93
C VAL A 350 -18.85 19.68 -6.34
N TYR A 351 -19.76 20.24 -7.13
CA TYR A 351 -19.99 19.76 -8.50
C TYR A 351 -18.78 20.03 -9.42
N SER A 352 -18.06 21.14 -9.23
CA SER A 352 -16.84 21.36 -10.01
C SER A 352 -15.74 20.37 -9.65
N TYR A 353 -15.62 19.97 -8.38
CA TYR A 353 -14.69 18.91 -7.97
C TYR A 353 -15.07 17.56 -8.55
N ILE A 354 -16.36 17.20 -8.52
CA ILE A 354 -16.89 15.98 -9.14
C ILE A 354 -16.52 15.92 -10.62
N LEU A 355 -16.74 17.00 -11.37
CA LEU A 355 -16.44 17.07 -12.80
C LEU A 355 -14.93 17.03 -13.06
N THR A 356 -14.13 17.71 -12.23
CA THR A 356 -12.68 17.68 -12.33
C THR A 356 -12.15 16.25 -12.12
N MET A 357 -12.67 15.55 -11.11
CA MET A 357 -12.30 14.16 -10.85
C MET A 357 -12.80 13.21 -11.93
N LEU A 358 -13.97 13.45 -12.52
CA LEU A 358 -14.45 12.66 -13.67
C LEU A 358 -13.49 12.77 -14.86
N ILE A 359 -12.97 13.97 -15.16
CA ILE A 359 -11.98 14.16 -16.24
C ILE A 359 -10.71 13.36 -15.95
N PHE A 360 -10.19 13.41 -14.72
CA PHE A 360 -9.03 12.60 -14.33
C PHE A 360 -9.32 11.10 -14.40
N ASN A 361 -10.50 10.68 -13.95
CA ASN A 361 -10.93 9.30 -13.96
C ASN A 361 -10.99 8.76 -15.39
N ILE A 362 -11.53 9.53 -16.34
CA ILE A 362 -11.53 9.18 -17.77
C ILE A 362 -10.10 8.98 -18.27
N MET A 363 -9.19 9.92 -18.02
CA MET A 363 -7.80 9.81 -18.49
C MET A 363 -7.09 8.58 -17.93
N MET A 364 -7.25 8.32 -16.62
CA MET A 364 -6.67 7.18 -15.93
C MET A 364 -7.24 5.86 -16.44
N THR A 365 -8.56 5.80 -16.61
CA THR A 365 -9.26 4.62 -17.11
C THR A 365 -8.83 4.29 -18.54
N ILE A 366 -8.67 5.27 -19.42
CA ILE A 366 -8.13 5.05 -20.78
C ILE A 366 -6.71 4.46 -20.70
N GLY A 367 -5.84 5.01 -19.86
CA GLY A 367 -4.48 4.49 -19.71
C GLY A 367 -4.45 3.04 -19.23
N LEU A 368 -5.22 2.72 -18.17
CA LEU A 368 -5.29 1.37 -17.61
C LEU A 368 -5.98 0.37 -18.54
N THR A 369 -7.05 0.77 -19.23
CA THR A 369 -7.74 -0.09 -20.19
C THR A 369 -6.86 -0.45 -21.38
N ILE A 370 -6.07 0.50 -21.92
CA ILE A 370 -5.09 0.20 -22.97
C ILE A 370 -4.03 -0.76 -22.45
N PHE A 371 -3.48 -0.50 -21.26
CA PHE A 371 -2.48 -1.38 -20.64
C PHE A 371 -2.99 -2.81 -20.47
N PHE A 372 -4.17 -2.98 -19.88
CA PHE A 372 -4.76 -4.31 -19.66
C PHE A 372 -5.25 -4.98 -20.94
N ALA A 373 -5.75 -4.22 -21.92
CA ALA A 373 -6.12 -4.78 -23.21
C ALA A 373 -4.92 -5.40 -23.93
N VAL A 374 -3.75 -4.74 -23.88
CA VAL A 374 -2.51 -5.27 -24.44
C VAL A 374 -1.97 -6.43 -23.61
N PHE A 375 -1.99 -6.33 -22.28
CA PHE A 375 -1.38 -7.33 -21.41
C PHE A 375 -2.18 -8.64 -21.30
N PHE A 376 -3.52 -8.56 -21.29
CA PHE A 376 -4.41 -9.70 -21.18
C PHE A 376 -5.04 -10.16 -22.49
N GLU A 377 -4.70 -9.50 -23.60
CA GLU A 377 -5.28 -9.80 -24.92
C GLU A 377 -6.82 -9.77 -24.90
N PHE A 378 -7.40 -8.72 -24.31
CA PHE A 378 -8.85 -8.62 -24.15
C PHE A 378 -9.57 -8.48 -25.50
N ASP A 379 -10.65 -9.26 -25.66
CA ASP A 379 -11.62 -9.02 -26.73
C ASP A 379 -12.28 -7.65 -26.61
N ILE A 380 -12.74 -7.10 -27.74
CA ILE A 380 -13.41 -5.79 -27.80
C ILE A 380 -14.56 -5.67 -26.78
N PRO A 381 -15.47 -6.66 -26.61
CA PRO A 381 -16.52 -6.58 -25.59
C PRO A 381 -15.98 -6.49 -24.17
N THR A 382 -14.89 -7.22 -23.88
CA THR A 382 -14.23 -7.18 -22.56
C THR A 382 -13.55 -5.84 -22.32
N VAL A 383 -12.96 -5.22 -23.33
CA VAL A 383 -12.38 -3.87 -23.23
C VAL A 383 -13.46 -2.83 -22.92
N VAL A 384 -14.59 -2.87 -23.62
CA VAL A 384 -15.72 -1.95 -23.38
C VAL A 384 -16.33 -2.19 -21.99
N PHE A 385 -16.49 -3.45 -21.59
CA PHE A 385 -16.94 -3.82 -20.25
C PHE A 385 -16.00 -3.25 -19.19
N PHE A 386 -14.70 -3.54 -19.28
CA PHE A 386 -13.72 -3.07 -18.31
C PHE A 386 -13.69 -1.54 -18.24
N PHE A 387 -13.66 -0.84 -19.38
CA PHE A 387 -13.66 0.62 -19.42
C PHE A 387 -14.88 1.23 -18.74
N THR A 388 -16.09 0.79 -19.12
CA THR A 388 -17.34 1.36 -18.62
C THR A 388 -17.51 1.12 -17.13
N PHE A 389 -17.31 -0.12 -16.70
CA PHE A 389 -17.51 -0.50 -15.32
C PHE A 389 -16.42 0.03 -14.38
N TYR A 390 -15.16 0.08 -14.82
CA TYR A 390 -14.09 0.72 -14.06
C TYR A 390 -14.38 2.21 -13.84
N LEU A 391 -14.77 2.92 -14.90
CA LEU A 391 -15.11 4.33 -14.83
C LEU A 391 -16.26 4.60 -13.86
N ILE A 392 -17.36 3.83 -13.97
CA ILE A 392 -18.54 3.96 -13.10
C ILE A 392 -18.16 3.66 -11.66
N TYR A 393 -17.47 2.55 -11.39
CA TYR A 393 -17.09 2.16 -10.04
C TYR A 393 -16.20 3.24 -9.39
N ASN A 394 -15.15 3.68 -10.07
CA ASN A 394 -14.28 4.75 -9.60
C ASN A 394 -15.04 6.03 -9.26
N GLN A 395 -16.02 6.40 -10.08
CA GLN A 395 -16.82 7.60 -9.85
C GLN A 395 -17.72 7.46 -8.62
N LEU A 396 -18.30 6.28 -8.38
CA LEU A 396 -19.09 6.01 -7.18
C LEU A 396 -18.22 6.08 -5.91
N VAL A 397 -17.00 5.53 -5.94
CA VAL A 397 -16.09 5.64 -4.79
C VAL A 397 -15.69 7.10 -4.54
N ILE A 398 -15.45 7.90 -5.59
CA ILE A 398 -15.21 9.34 -5.43
C ILE A 398 -16.41 10.04 -4.78
N PHE A 399 -17.64 9.72 -5.19
CA PHE A 399 -18.84 10.32 -4.59
C PHE A 399 -18.93 10.03 -3.10
N GLN A 400 -18.61 8.80 -2.69
CA GLN A 400 -18.53 8.46 -1.27
C GLN A 400 -17.43 9.25 -0.57
N ALA A 401 -16.23 9.32 -1.15
CA ALA A 401 -15.12 10.03 -0.56
C ALA A 401 -15.44 11.52 -0.38
N ILE A 402 -15.95 12.18 -1.42
CA ILE A 402 -16.41 13.58 -1.36
C ILE A 402 -17.49 13.75 -0.29
N GLY A 403 -18.48 12.87 -0.28
CA GLY A 403 -19.55 12.91 0.71
C GLY A 403 -19.02 12.83 2.14
N ILE A 404 -18.08 11.93 2.42
CA ILE A 404 -17.44 11.78 3.74
C ILE A 404 -16.70 13.07 4.08
N GLN A 405 -15.92 13.62 3.14
CA GLN A 405 -15.21 14.87 3.41
C GLN A 405 -16.15 16.08 3.58
N CYS A 406 -17.34 16.07 2.98
CA CYS A 406 -18.33 17.11 3.23
C CYS A 406 -18.90 17.05 4.66
N PHE A 407 -18.94 15.87 5.30
CA PHE A 407 -19.31 15.73 6.71
C PHE A 407 -18.20 16.20 7.65
N SER A 408 -16.95 15.83 7.36
CA SER A 408 -15.77 16.14 8.18
C SER A 408 -14.66 16.71 7.30
N PRO A 409 -14.70 18.00 6.94
CA PRO A 409 -13.73 18.58 6.03
C PRO A 409 -12.32 18.55 6.61
N SER A 410 -11.38 17.96 5.86
CA SER A 410 -9.96 17.93 6.20
C SER A 410 -9.21 18.98 5.38
N PHE A 411 -8.76 20.04 6.05
CA PHE A 411 -8.03 21.14 5.41
C PHE A 411 -6.53 20.91 5.33
N GLU A 412 -6.00 20.03 6.19
CA GLU A 412 -4.57 19.71 6.29
C GLU A 412 -4.28 18.34 5.68
N GLU A 413 -3.17 18.24 4.95
CA GLU A 413 -2.66 17.01 4.30
C GLU A 413 -2.38 15.86 5.27
N LYS A 414 -2.15 16.16 6.55
CA LYS A 414 -1.81 15.16 7.58
C LYS A 414 -2.62 15.34 8.87
N GLY A 415 -3.84 15.85 8.74
CA GLY A 415 -4.75 16.00 9.88
C GLY A 415 -5.30 14.67 10.37
N ARG A 416 -5.60 14.57 11.67
CA ARG A 416 -6.36 13.44 12.25
C ARG A 416 -7.70 13.21 11.54
N THR A 417 -8.33 14.27 11.06
CA THR A 417 -9.59 14.18 10.31
C THR A 417 -9.42 13.51 8.95
N MET A 418 -8.27 13.70 8.28
CA MET A 418 -7.98 13.03 7.01
C MET A 418 -7.77 11.53 7.22
N THR A 419 -7.05 11.13 8.28
CA THR A 419 -6.85 9.70 8.58
C THR A 419 -8.17 9.03 8.96
N THR A 420 -9.03 9.69 9.74
CA THR A 420 -10.36 9.15 10.06
C THR A 420 -11.24 9.04 8.82
N ASN A 421 -11.24 10.03 7.93
CA ASN A 421 -12.03 9.99 6.70
C ASN A 421 -11.58 8.85 5.79
N ASN A 422 -10.27 8.65 5.65
CA ASN A 422 -9.70 7.58 4.85
C ASN A 422 -10.04 6.21 5.45
N LEU A 423 -9.98 6.05 6.78
CA LEU A 423 -10.38 4.82 7.46
C LEU A 423 -11.89 4.53 7.27
N VAL A 424 -12.75 5.54 7.40
CA VAL A 424 -14.19 5.38 7.17
C VAL A 424 -14.45 4.96 5.72
N LEU A 425 -13.79 5.59 4.75
CA LEU A 425 -13.89 5.21 3.34
C LEU A 425 -13.40 3.78 3.09
N MET A 426 -12.29 3.36 3.72
CA MET A 426 -11.79 1.99 3.64
C MET A 426 -12.80 0.97 4.16
N VAL A 427 -13.37 1.21 5.34
CA VAL A 427 -14.35 0.31 5.96
C VAL A 427 -15.62 0.22 5.12
N LEU A 428 -16.11 1.37 4.65
CA LEU A 428 -17.34 1.46 3.86
C LEU A 428 -17.20 0.80 2.47
N GLN A 429 -15.98 0.69 1.94
CA GLN A 429 -15.69 -0.02 0.69
C GLN A 429 -15.40 -1.51 0.93
N MET A 430 -14.49 -1.84 1.85
CA MET A 430 -14.00 -3.22 2.04
C MET A 430 -15.03 -4.13 2.67
N VAL A 431 -15.74 -3.68 3.71
CA VAL A 431 -16.65 -4.56 4.45
C VAL A 431 -17.80 -5.03 3.56
N PRO A 432 -18.49 -4.14 2.82
CA PRO A 432 -19.59 -4.61 2.00
C PRO A 432 -19.11 -5.40 0.77
N PHE A 433 -17.94 -5.07 0.23
CA PHE A 433 -17.30 -5.87 -0.81
C PHE A 433 -17.07 -7.30 -0.32
N GLN A 434 -16.37 -7.49 0.81
CA GLN A 434 -16.08 -8.82 1.34
C GLN A 434 -17.35 -9.59 1.66
N PHE A 435 -18.32 -8.93 2.31
CA PHE A 435 -19.57 -9.57 2.71
C PHE A 435 -20.39 -10.03 1.50
N ILE A 436 -20.62 -9.16 0.51
CA ILE A 436 -21.38 -9.54 -0.70
C ILE A 436 -20.59 -10.57 -1.51
N PHE A 437 -19.27 -10.48 -1.58
CA PHE A 437 -18.47 -11.40 -2.38
C PHE A 437 -18.55 -12.83 -1.81
N ILE A 438 -18.45 -12.96 -0.49
CA ILE A 438 -18.66 -14.23 0.21
C ILE A 438 -20.10 -14.72 0.01
N LEU A 439 -21.09 -13.83 0.16
CA LEU A 439 -22.50 -14.18 0.00
C LEU A 439 -22.79 -14.73 -1.40
N LEU A 440 -22.26 -14.08 -2.45
CA LEU A 440 -22.42 -14.51 -3.84
C LEU A 440 -21.72 -15.84 -4.12
N LEU A 441 -20.56 -16.10 -3.50
CA LEU A 441 -19.84 -17.36 -3.68
C LEU A 441 -20.46 -18.53 -2.90
N VAL A 442 -21.05 -18.28 -1.73
CA VAL A 442 -21.53 -19.35 -0.84
C VAL A 442 -22.99 -19.70 -1.10
N ILE A 443 -23.85 -18.71 -1.35
CA ILE A 443 -25.31 -18.92 -1.40
C ILE A 443 -25.80 -19.26 -2.81
N PHE A 444 -25.11 -18.76 -3.83
CA PHE A 444 -25.58 -18.86 -5.20
C PHE A 444 -24.58 -19.60 -6.08
N GLU A 445 -25.09 -20.42 -6.99
CA GLU A 445 -24.25 -21.08 -7.97
C GLU A 445 -23.73 -20.06 -8.99
N PRO A 446 -22.40 -20.00 -9.23
CA PRO A 446 -21.84 -19.08 -10.19
C PRO A 446 -22.30 -19.47 -11.60
N PRO A 447 -22.67 -18.50 -12.46
CA PRO A 447 -23.11 -18.79 -13.81
C PRO A 447 -21.98 -19.40 -14.65
N THR A 448 -22.33 -20.33 -15.54
CA THR A 448 -21.36 -21.10 -16.35
C THR A 448 -20.70 -20.29 -17.45
N SER A 449 -21.35 -19.22 -17.95
CA SER A 449 -20.76 -18.37 -18.97
C SER A 449 -19.89 -17.27 -18.34
N PRO A 450 -18.68 -17.00 -18.87
CA PRO A 450 -17.73 -16.03 -18.29
C PRO A 450 -18.27 -14.60 -18.32
N GLU A 451 -19.06 -14.24 -19.34
CA GLU A 451 -19.64 -12.91 -19.45
C GLU A 451 -20.70 -12.67 -18.38
N LEU A 452 -21.63 -13.62 -18.19
CA LEU A 452 -22.61 -13.52 -17.11
C LEU A 452 -21.94 -13.52 -15.73
N ALA A 453 -20.84 -14.26 -15.55
CA ALA A 453 -20.09 -14.26 -14.30
C ALA A 453 -19.55 -12.86 -13.96
N LYS A 454 -19.01 -12.13 -14.94
CA LYS A 454 -18.54 -10.74 -14.73
C LYS A 454 -19.68 -9.84 -14.22
N PHE A 455 -20.84 -9.89 -14.87
CA PHE A 455 -22.02 -9.11 -14.45
C PHE A 455 -22.55 -9.56 -13.08
N TYR A 456 -22.57 -10.87 -12.85
CA TYR A 456 -23.09 -11.47 -11.63
C TYR A 456 -22.31 -11.01 -10.39
N PHE A 457 -20.98 -11.00 -10.44
CA PHE A 457 -20.16 -10.55 -9.32
C PHE A 457 -20.13 -9.02 -9.17
N LEU A 458 -20.17 -8.27 -10.27
CA LEU A 458 -19.94 -6.84 -10.25
C LEU A 458 -21.20 -5.99 -10.00
N ASN A 459 -22.34 -6.37 -10.57
CA ASN A 459 -23.57 -5.57 -10.49
C ASN A 459 -24.07 -5.38 -9.04
N PRO A 460 -24.12 -6.41 -8.18
CA PRO A 460 -24.53 -6.22 -6.78
C PRO A 460 -23.62 -5.24 -6.03
N MET A 461 -22.32 -5.28 -6.30
CA MET A 461 -21.32 -4.37 -5.71
C MET A 461 -21.51 -2.92 -6.16
N LEU A 462 -21.73 -2.74 -7.46
CA LEU A 462 -22.01 -1.41 -8.03
C LEU A 462 -23.32 -0.84 -7.49
N LEU A 463 -24.36 -1.65 -7.40
CA LEU A 463 -25.66 -1.21 -6.89
C LEU A 463 -25.53 -0.80 -5.43
N LEU A 464 -24.88 -1.62 -4.60
CA LEU A 464 -24.66 -1.27 -3.20
C LEU A 464 -23.80 0.00 -3.08
N SER A 465 -22.69 0.08 -3.80
CA SER A 465 -21.83 1.27 -3.74
C SER A 465 -22.56 2.53 -4.20
N ALA A 466 -23.47 2.44 -5.18
CA ALA A 466 -24.33 3.54 -5.61
C ALA A 466 -25.37 3.93 -4.56
N VAL A 467 -26.02 2.94 -3.94
CA VAL A 467 -26.99 3.14 -2.84
C VAL A 467 -26.34 3.82 -1.65
N ILE A 468 -25.06 3.58 -1.38
CA ILE A 468 -24.33 4.27 -0.32
C ILE A 468 -23.82 5.64 -0.80
N ALA A 469 -23.27 5.73 -2.02
CA ALA A 469 -22.65 6.94 -2.56
C ALA A 469 -23.61 8.11 -2.70
N ILE A 470 -24.79 7.87 -3.28
CA ILE A 470 -25.72 8.94 -3.65
C ILE A 470 -26.29 9.64 -2.40
N PRO A 471 -26.82 8.92 -1.39
CA PRO A 471 -27.28 9.55 -0.16
C PRO A 471 -26.15 10.23 0.61
N LEU A 472 -24.98 9.60 0.69
CA LEU A 472 -23.85 10.14 1.43
C LEU A 472 -23.37 11.46 0.82
N LEU A 473 -23.28 11.55 -0.51
CA LEU A 473 -23.00 12.81 -1.20
C LEU A 473 -24.09 13.86 -0.96
N PHE A 474 -25.36 13.48 -1.09
CA PHE A 474 -26.49 14.40 -0.91
C PHE A 474 -26.55 14.99 0.51
N PHE A 475 -26.46 14.14 1.53
CA PHE A 475 -26.45 14.56 2.93
C PHE A 475 -25.17 15.30 3.29
N GLY A 476 -24.01 14.89 2.76
CA GLY A 476 -22.74 15.58 2.94
C GLY A 476 -22.80 17.01 2.43
N ILE A 477 -23.27 17.23 1.20
CA ILE A 477 -23.44 18.59 0.62
C ILE A 477 -24.40 19.44 1.49
N LYS A 478 -25.51 18.85 1.95
CA LYS A 478 -26.47 19.53 2.82
C LYS A 478 -25.84 19.90 4.16
N HIS A 479 -25.05 19.02 4.75
CA HIS A 479 -24.35 19.27 6.00
C HIS A 479 -23.31 20.38 5.85
N LEU A 480 -22.47 20.32 4.82
CA LEU A 480 -21.44 21.33 4.54
C LEU A 480 -22.03 22.74 4.33
N SER A 481 -23.24 22.83 3.76
CA SER A 481 -23.94 24.12 3.62
C SER A 481 -24.43 24.72 4.95
N LYS A 482 -24.53 23.90 6.01
CA LYS A 482 -25.01 24.26 7.34
C LYS A 482 -23.91 24.46 8.38
N ILE A 483 -22.70 23.92 8.17
CA ILE A 483 -21.57 24.11 9.09
C ILE A 483 -21.28 25.61 9.16
N GLU A 484 -21.40 26.22 10.35
CA GLU A 484 -21.21 27.66 10.57
C GLU A 484 -19.78 28.12 10.46
#